data_AF-E1YA15-F1
#
_entry.id   AF-E1YA15-F1
#
_cell.length_a   1.000
_cell.length_b   1.000
_cell.length_c   1.000
_cell.angle_alpha   90.00
_cell.angle_beta   90.00
_cell.angle_gamma   90.00
#
_symmetry.space_group_name_H-M   'P 1'
#
loop_
_entity.id
_entity.type
_entity.pdbx_description
1 polymer ?
#
loop_
_entity_poly.entity_id
_entity_poly.type
_entity_poly.pdbx_seq_one_letter_code
_entity_poly.pdbx_strand_id
1 'polypeptide(L)' 'MTYISLDASVCPSCHSRVGKVTKTGLAKRPTDWNSYLMLIIAVAAFCFYIWWAFLAD' A
#
# COMPACT_ATOMS: atom_id res chain seq x y z
N MET A 1 21.73 4.90 2.01
CA MET A 1 21.28 5.14 0.63
C MET A 1 21.85 4.01 -0.19
N THR A 2 21.03 3.09 -0.68
CA THR A 2 21.53 1.88 -1.34
C THR A 2 21.38 2.05 -2.83
N TYR A 3 22.47 1.92 -3.58
CA TYR A 3 22.47 2.04 -5.04
C TYR A 3 21.78 0.82 -5.63
N ILE A 4 20.77 1.04 -6.48
CA ILE A 4 20.02 -0.03 -7.13
C ILE A 4 20.05 0.16 -8.64
N SER A 5 20.08 -0.95 -9.38
CA SER A 5 20.05 -0.95 -10.84
C SER A 5 18.74 -0.34 -11.36
N LEU A 6 18.82 0.42 -12.46
CA LEU A 6 17.69 1.17 -13.03
C LEU A 6 16.47 0.29 -13.40
N ASP A 7 16.70 -1.00 -13.65
CA ASP A 7 15.71 -1.99 -14.06
C ASP A 7 15.29 -2.94 -12.91
N ALA A 8 15.79 -2.73 -11.69
CA ALA A 8 15.40 -3.58 -10.57
C ALA A 8 13.96 -3.30 -10.14
N SER A 9 13.13 -4.34 -10.13
CA SER A 9 11.75 -4.31 -9.63
C SER A 9 11.63 -4.63 -8.13
N VAL A 10 12.71 -5.13 -7.52
CA VAL A 10 12.78 -5.52 -6.11
C VAL A 10 14.07 -4.98 -5.49
N CYS A 11 13.97 -4.37 -4.31
CA CYS A 11 15.15 -3.91 -3.58
C CYS A 11 15.94 -5.08 -3.00
N PRO A 12 17.26 -5.22 -3.28
CA PRO A 12 18.08 -6.31 -2.73
C PRO A 12 18.36 -6.17 -1.23
N SER A 13 18.13 -4.99 -0.64
CA SER A 13 18.39 -4.74 0.79
C SER A 13 17.14 -4.88 1.66
N CYS A 14 15.97 -4.46 1.18
CA CYS A 14 14.73 -4.49 1.97
C CYS A 14 13.64 -5.41 1.39
N HIS A 15 13.90 -6.05 0.25
CA HIS A 15 12.97 -6.95 -0.47
C HIS A 15 11.60 -6.36 -0.83
N SER A 16 11.39 -5.07 -0.57
CA SER A 16 10.19 -4.35 -1.00
C SER A 16 10.18 -4.16 -2.51
N ARG A 17 8.98 -4.23 -3.10
CA ARG A 17 8.77 -3.86 -4.51
C ARG A 17 9.13 -2.39 -4.68
N VAL A 18 9.90 -2.09 -5.71
CA VAL A 18 10.28 -0.73 -6.09
C VAL A 18 9.64 -0.40 -7.43
N GLY A 19 9.00 0.76 -7.52
CA GLY A 19 8.41 1.24 -8.77
C GLY A 19 9.47 1.83 -9.70
N LYS A 20 9.05 2.22 -10.91
CA LYS A 20 9.93 2.80 -11.94
C LYS A 20 10.81 3.92 -11.36
N VAL A 21 12.08 3.89 -11.72
CA VAL A 21 13.08 4.88 -11.32
C VAL A 21 12.74 6.23 -11.96
N THR A 22 12.69 7.28 -11.14
CA THR A 22 12.45 8.65 -11.58
C THR A 22 13.76 9.27 -12.08
N LYS A 23 13.72 10.30 -12.94
CA LYS A 23 14.92 10.97 -13.51
C LYS A 23 15.95 11.46 -12.47
N THR A 24 15.54 11.58 -11.20
CA THR A 24 16.35 11.95 -10.04
C THR A 24 17.06 10.77 -9.35
N GLY A 25 16.97 9.55 -9.88
CA GLY A 25 17.58 8.35 -9.29
C GLY A 25 16.81 7.77 -8.10
N LEU A 26 15.63 8.32 -7.79
CA LEU A 26 14.76 7.85 -6.71
C LEU A 26 13.69 6.90 -7.27
N ALA A 27 13.57 5.71 -6.68
CA ALA A 27 12.51 4.76 -6.99
C ALA A 27 11.20 5.18 -6.31
N LYS A 28 10.09 5.15 -7.06
CA LYS A 28 8.76 5.46 -6.50
C LYS A 28 8.27 4.26 -5.68
N ARG A 29 7.80 4.48 -4.46
CA ARG A 29 7.15 3.41 -3.67
C ARG A 29 5.87 2.97 -4.40
N PRO A 30 5.72 1.69 -4.75
CA PRO A 30 4.48 1.21 -5.36
C PRO A 30 3.36 1.30 -4.33
N THR A 31 2.17 1.70 -4.79
CA THR A 31 0.99 1.73 -3.93
C THR A 31 0.62 0.30 -3.54
N ASP A 32 0.56 0.03 -2.24
CA ASP A 32 0.14 -1.27 -1.70
C ASP A 32 -1.39 -1.41 -1.78
N TRP A 33 -1.89 -1.86 -2.94
CA TRP A 33 -3.32 -2.06 -3.20
C TRP A 33 -3.98 -3.01 -2.19
N ASN A 34 -3.24 -4.00 -1.69
CA ASN A 34 -3.76 -4.97 -0.72
C ASN A 34 -4.08 -4.32 0.63
N SER A 35 -3.24 -3.39 1.08
CA SER A 35 -3.45 -2.62 2.30
C SER A 35 -4.65 -1.69 2.17
N TYR A 36 -4.84 -1.10 0.98
CA TYR A 36 -6.00 -0.25 0.71
C TYR A 36 -7.32 -1.05 0.68
N LEU A 37 -7.30 -2.26 0.13
CA LEU A 37 -8.45 -3.17 0.16
C LEU A 37 -8.84 -3.54 1.59
N MET A 38 -7.85 -3.94 2.41
CA MET A 38 -8.06 -4.25 3.83
C MET A 38 -8.62 -3.05 4.61
N LEU A 39 -8.12 -1.84 4.33
CA LEU A 39 -8.65 -0.61 4.92
C LEU A 39 -10.13 -0.42 4.59
N ILE A 40 -10.51 -0.54 3.31
CA ILE A 40 -11.91 -0.39 2.87
C ILE A 40 -12.81 -1.41 3.57
N ILE A 41 -12.39 -2.68 3.63
CA ILE A 41 -13.16 -3.75 4.27
C ILE A 41 -13.34 -3.46 5.76
N ALA A 42 -12.26 -3.07 6.46
CA ALA A 42 -12.32 -2.77 7.88
C ALA A 42 -13.26 -1.59 8.18
N VAL A 43 -13.17 -0.52 7.39
CA VAL A 43 -14.06 0.65 7.53
C VAL A 43 -15.51 0.29 7.21
N ALA A 44 -15.76 -0.47 6.14
CA ALA A 44 -17.10 -0.91 5.77
C ALA A 44 -17.73 -1.79 6.87
N ALA A 45 -16.98 -2.75 7.41
CA ALA A 45 -17.42 -3.59 8.51
C ALA A 45 -17.71 -2.78 9.78
N PHE A 46 -16.88 -1.80 10.09
CA PHE A 46 -17.09 -0.92 11.25
C PHE A 46 -18.33 -0.05 11.10
N CYS A 47 -18.53 0.58 9.93
CA CYS A 47 -19.74 1.35 9.64
C CYS A 47 -20.99 0.48 9.67
N PHE A 48 -20.92 -0.73 9.11
CA PHE A 48 -22.02 -1.70 9.15
C PHE A 48 -22.36 -2.09 10.60
N TYR A 49 -21.34 -2.37 11.41
CA TYR A 49 -21.54 -2.70 12.82
C TYR A 49 -22.19 -1.55 13.59
N ILE A 50 -21.73 -0.31 13.41
CA ILE A 50 -22.33 0.86 14.06
C ILE A 50 -23.79 1.02 13.63
N TRP A 51 -24.07 0.94 12.32
CA TRP A 51 -25.42 1.05 11.81
C TRP A 51 -26.34 -0.02 12.40
N TRP A 52 -25.92 -1.28 12.35
CA TRP A 52 -26.71 -2.41 12.85
C TRP A 52 -26.90 -2.39 14.36
N ALA A 53 -25.87 -2.04 15.13
CA ALA A 53 -25.92 -2.11 16.59
C ALA A 53 -26.50 -0.87 17.28
N PHE A 54 -26.51 0.30 16.60
CA PHE A 54 -26.91 1.56 17.24
C PHE A 54 -27.95 2.39 16.46
N LEU A 55 -28.10 2.20 15.14
CA LEU A 55 -29.02 3.00 14.32
C LEU A 55 -30.16 2.20 13.66
N ALA A 56 -30.11 0.85 13.72
CA ALA A 56 -31.13 -0.01 13.14
C ALA A 56 -32.27 -0.37 14.12
N ASP A 57 -32.16 0.07 15.39
CA ASP A 57 -33.28 0.22 16.32
C ASP A 57 -34.09 1.48 16.01
#